data_AF-A0A250FWR3-F1
#
_entry.id   AF-A0A250FWR3-F1
#
_cell.length_a   1.000
_cell.length_b   1.000
_cell.length_c   1.000
_cell.angle_alpha   90.00
_cell.angle_beta   90.00
_cell.angle_gamma   90.00
#
_symmetry.space_group_name_H-M   'P 1'
#
loop_
_entity.id
_entity.type
_entity.pdbx_description
1 polymer ?
#
loop_
_entity_poly.entity_id
_entity_poly.type
_entity_poly.pdbx_seq_one_letter_code
_entity_poly.pdbx_strand_id
1 'polypeptide(L)'
;MILSRIGYFCVCFVVLLGCAVEQNIPIEGNFEVLVVGERYNVPVRVRMLNKVQGADTFKWEFPGGSYTSSDVMHPEEIVYRQPGTHTITLHTSNVDGEQKTFQKHFTAFAELVASFDWQQQGSLHAPLTLVMQNNSQGAQAYQWHFEGGIPEYSSEKNPTVVFSQEGEFTISLEVINHSQRERMEKNIRVNPPLEVAFGWKNEYFENYQAPVRIFLSNQTKNATLGYHWQVTDGISTQESNEENPNFLLAREGKYQITLTAKNDKQTLSLSKEIIVEKGDNLLTFKDIKLGVNTAQNTIGCFFSSYLGRILTSEEITLETGKLIDFVYFGQNSSFSYNIFLSPDKVQETVFEKIPGATQSHFINKQENVGQTLLDVDGFDQLSSGSAIAPIDIVSYKNQAPFNKDLIPRIVLFQTSDGRKGAIKVKEYINAGLQSYILVDIKIQKIP
;
A
#
# COMPACT_ATOMS: atom_id res chain seq x y z
N MET A 1 -75.67 -48.52 121.42
CA MET A 1 -76.93 -49.27 121.35
C MET A 1 -77.25 -49.50 119.87
N ILE A 2 -77.03 -50.73 119.37
CA ILE A 2 -77.77 -51.47 118.31
C ILE A 2 -78.07 -50.71 116.97
N LEU A 3 -77.79 -51.17 115.73
CA LEU A 3 -77.22 -52.38 115.10
C LEU A 3 -77.12 -52.10 113.56
N SER A 4 -76.09 -52.66 112.88
CA SER A 4 -76.10 -53.35 111.55
C SER A 4 -76.70 -52.65 110.30
N ARG A 5 -76.14 -52.66 109.08
CA ARG A 5 -75.59 -53.78 108.27
C ARG A 5 -74.98 -53.28 106.94
N ILE A 6 -73.71 -53.60 106.71
CA ILE A 6 -73.06 -54.27 105.54
C ILE A 6 -73.78 -54.25 104.16
N GLY A 7 -73.05 -53.85 103.11
CA GLY A 7 -73.39 -54.12 101.70
C GLY A 7 -72.39 -53.58 100.65
N TYR A 8 -71.33 -54.36 100.38
CA TYR A 8 -70.51 -54.52 99.14
C TYR A 8 -70.26 -53.38 98.11
N PHE A 9 -68.97 -53.00 98.06
CA PHE A 9 -68.04 -52.83 96.92
C PHE A 9 -68.59 -52.78 95.46
N CYS A 10 -68.34 -51.66 94.76
CA CYS A 10 -68.04 -51.68 93.32
C CYS A 10 -67.18 -50.46 92.93
N VAL A 11 -65.92 -50.71 92.57
CA VAL A 11 -64.99 -49.74 91.99
C VAL A 11 -65.37 -49.55 90.52
N CYS A 12 -65.86 -48.37 90.16
CA CYS A 12 -66.02 -47.97 88.76
C CYS A 12 -64.95 -46.94 88.40
N PHE A 13 -64.02 -47.40 87.58
CA PHE A 13 -62.95 -46.69 86.91
C PHE A 13 -63.53 -45.54 86.06
N VAL A 14 -63.12 -44.30 86.34
CA VAL A 14 -63.43 -43.15 85.48
C VAL A 14 -62.60 -43.28 84.20
N VAL A 15 -63.23 -43.69 83.11
CA VAL A 15 -62.64 -43.61 81.77
C VAL A 15 -62.86 -42.18 81.26
N LEU A 16 -61.80 -41.37 81.28
CA LEU A 16 -61.74 -40.11 80.56
C LEU A 16 -61.80 -40.42 79.06
N LEU A 17 -62.97 -40.29 78.44
CA LEU A 17 -63.11 -40.19 77.00
C LEU A 17 -62.68 -38.78 76.60
N GLY A 18 -61.38 -38.62 76.32
CA GLY A 18 -60.91 -37.49 75.53
C GLY A 18 -61.36 -37.68 74.09
N CYS A 19 -62.35 -36.90 73.65
CA CYS A 19 -62.54 -36.65 72.22
C CYS A 19 -61.34 -35.82 71.75
N ALA A 20 -60.30 -36.48 71.22
CA ALA A 20 -59.38 -35.81 70.33
C ALA A 20 -60.17 -35.50 69.04
N VAL A 21 -60.48 -34.23 68.81
CA VAL A 21 -60.92 -33.79 67.49
C VAL A 21 -59.69 -33.87 66.60
N GLU A 22 -59.68 -34.79 65.64
CA GLU A 22 -58.66 -34.82 64.58
C GLU A 22 -58.72 -33.46 63.86
N GLN A 23 -57.66 -32.68 63.99
CA GLN A 23 -57.50 -31.43 63.28
C GLN A 23 -56.76 -31.74 61.99
N ASN A 24 -57.45 -31.66 60.85
CA ASN A 24 -56.83 -31.87 59.54
C ASN A 24 -55.59 -30.99 59.39
N ILE A 25 -54.49 -31.56 58.92
CA ILE A 25 -53.25 -30.83 58.66
C ILE A 25 -53.29 -30.35 57.20
N PRO A 26 -53.50 -29.04 56.94
CA PRO A 26 -53.60 -28.57 55.56
C PRO A 26 -52.25 -28.68 54.82
N ILE A 27 -52.28 -29.07 53.55
CA ILE A 27 -51.11 -29.01 52.67
C ILE A 27 -50.85 -27.55 52.31
N GLU A 28 -49.75 -26.97 52.76
CA GLU A 28 -49.42 -25.57 52.51
C GLU A 28 -47.99 -25.39 51.98
N GLY A 29 -47.69 -24.20 51.46
CA GLY A 29 -46.38 -23.90 50.87
C GLY A 29 -46.32 -24.12 49.35
N ASN A 30 -45.11 -24.35 48.84
CA ASN A 30 -44.83 -24.56 47.42
C ASN A 30 -43.42 -25.18 47.26
N PHE A 31 -42.95 -25.38 46.04
CA PHE A 31 -41.55 -25.67 45.76
C PHE A 31 -40.90 -24.56 44.92
N GLU A 32 -39.57 -24.55 44.90
CA GLU A 32 -38.76 -23.67 44.05
C GLU A 32 -37.92 -24.49 43.07
N VAL A 33 -37.75 -23.94 41.87
CA VAL A 33 -36.85 -24.47 40.85
C VAL A 33 -35.58 -23.64 40.87
N LEU A 34 -34.46 -24.25 41.29
CA LEU A 34 -33.17 -23.59 41.30
C LEU A 34 -32.34 -24.07 40.12
N VAL A 35 -31.95 -23.15 39.23
CA VAL A 35 -31.01 -23.45 38.13
C VAL A 35 -29.61 -23.55 38.71
N VAL A 36 -28.98 -24.71 38.53
CA VAL A 36 -27.69 -25.02 39.13
C VAL A 36 -26.61 -24.14 38.51
N GLY A 37 -25.92 -23.35 39.34
CA GLY A 37 -24.85 -22.46 38.93
C GLY A 37 -25.28 -21.30 38.02
N GLU A 38 -26.58 -20.94 38.01
CA GLU A 38 -27.14 -19.86 37.19
C GLU A 38 -26.86 -20.02 35.68
N ARG A 39 -26.74 -21.28 35.22
CA ARG A 39 -26.53 -21.65 33.82
C ARG A 39 -27.85 -22.01 33.17
N TYR A 40 -28.45 -21.05 32.48
CA TYR A 40 -29.77 -21.20 31.88
C TYR A 40 -29.74 -21.74 30.43
N ASN A 41 -28.57 -21.99 29.83
CA ASN A 41 -28.46 -22.54 28.49
C ASN A 41 -28.40 -24.07 28.51
N VAL A 42 -28.96 -24.72 27.49
CA VAL A 42 -28.94 -26.18 27.39
C VAL A 42 -27.51 -26.71 27.26
N PRO A 43 -27.18 -27.83 27.96
CA PRO A 43 -28.02 -28.56 28.90
C PRO A 43 -28.17 -27.83 30.26
N VAL A 44 -29.42 -27.50 30.62
CA VAL A 44 -29.74 -26.83 31.90
C VAL A 44 -29.90 -27.87 32.99
N ARG A 45 -29.29 -27.63 34.15
CA ARG A 45 -29.49 -28.45 35.35
C ARG A 45 -30.36 -27.71 36.34
N VAL A 46 -31.39 -28.37 36.86
CA VAL A 46 -32.27 -27.81 37.88
C VAL A 46 -32.35 -28.70 39.11
N ARG A 47 -32.47 -28.07 40.27
CA ARG A 47 -32.68 -28.72 41.57
C ARG A 47 -33.99 -28.22 42.18
N MET A 48 -34.80 -29.13 42.70
CA MET A 48 -36.05 -28.79 43.37
C MET A 48 -35.79 -28.52 44.84
N LEU A 49 -36.23 -27.36 45.33
CA LEU A 49 -36.29 -27.06 46.75
C LEU A 49 -37.74 -27.17 47.21
N ASN A 50 -38.10 -28.31 47.81
CA ASN A 50 -39.43 -28.55 48.33
C ASN A 50 -39.64 -27.78 49.64
N LYS A 51 -40.66 -26.91 49.68
CA LYS A 51 -41.10 -26.17 50.88
C LYS A 51 -42.56 -26.47 51.22
N VAL A 52 -43.13 -27.55 50.67
CA VAL A 52 -44.49 -28.00 51.00
C VAL A 52 -44.50 -28.63 52.38
N GLN A 53 -45.48 -28.25 53.20
CA GLN A 53 -45.72 -28.77 54.55
C GLN A 53 -47.08 -29.45 54.59
N GLY A 54 -47.26 -30.41 55.50
CA GLY A 54 -48.54 -31.11 55.70
C GLY A 54 -48.88 -32.19 54.66
N ALA A 55 -47.93 -32.56 53.78
CA ALA A 55 -48.08 -33.64 52.81
C ALA A 55 -47.28 -34.90 53.19
N ASP A 56 -47.86 -36.08 52.98
CA ASP A 56 -47.23 -37.38 53.27
C ASP A 56 -46.69 -38.07 52.00
N THR A 57 -47.29 -37.80 50.84
CA THR A 57 -46.84 -38.33 49.54
C THR A 57 -46.49 -37.22 48.57
N PHE A 58 -45.50 -37.48 47.72
CA PHE A 58 -45.00 -36.57 46.70
C PHE A 58 -44.90 -37.33 45.38
N LYS A 59 -45.46 -36.77 44.31
CA LYS A 59 -45.31 -37.29 42.95
C LYS A 59 -44.95 -36.14 42.01
N TRP A 60 -43.72 -36.16 41.55
CA TRP A 60 -43.17 -35.18 40.64
C TRP A 60 -43.29 -35.61 39.18
N GLU A 61 -43.53 -34.64 38.31
CA GLU A 61 -43.50 -34.79 36.85
C GLU A 61 -42.52 -33.77 36.24
N PHE A 62 -41.61 -34.27 35.42
CA PHE A 62 -40.56 -33.52 34.75
C PHE A 62 -40.56 -33.76 33.23
N PRO A 63 -41.61 -33.33 32.50
CA PRO A 63 -41.67 -33.52 31.05
C PRO A 63 -40.41 -33.00 30.35
N GLY A 64 -39.72 -33.85 29.59
CA GLY A 64 -38.50 -33.46 28.85
C GLY A 64 -37.21 -33.39 29.68
N GLY A 65 -37.24 -33.73 30.97
CA GLY A 65 -36.06 -33.87 31.82
C GLY A 65 -35.29 -35.17 31.56
N SER A 66 -34.09 -35.30 32.15
CA SER A 66 -33.26 -36.51 32.07
C SER A 66 -33.92 -37.76 32.64
N TYR A 67 -34.85 -37.55 33.58
CA TYR A 67 -35.85 -38.52 34.01
C TYR A 67 -37.19 -37.77 34.15
N THR A 68 -38.31 -38.45 33.95
CA THR A 68 -39.62 -37.78 33.75
C THR A 68 -40.52 -37.75 34.97
N SER A 69 -40.21 -38.49 36.03
CA SER A 69 -40.99 -38.50 37.27
C SER A 69 -40.18 -38.96 38.48
N SER A 70 -40.65 -38.65 39.69
CA SER A 70 -40.06 -39.13 40.95
C SER A 70 -41.08 -39.13 42.07
N ASP A 71 -41.00 -40.09 42.99
CA ASP A 71 -41.88 -40.17 44.17
C ASP A 71 -41.16 -39.82 45.48
N VAL A 72 -39.90 -39.39 45.41
CA VAL A 72 -39.14 -38.98 46.60
C VAL A 72 -39.41 -37.52 46.96
N MET A 73 -39.35 -37.20 48.26
CA MET A 73 -39.53 -35.84 48.77
C MET A 73 -38.51 -34.84 48.18
N HIS A 74 -37.28 -35.31 47.93
CA HIS A 74 -36.18 -34.53 47.36
C HIS A 74 -35.61 -35.24 46.12
N PRO A 75 -36.12 -34.92 44.91
CA PRO A 75 -35.62 -35.50 43.67
C PRO A 75 -34.18 -35.03 43.37
N GLU A 76 -33.39 -35.88 42.69
CA GLU A 76 -32.04 -35.55 42.22
C GLU A 76 -32.06 -34.42 41.15
N GLU A 77 -30.90 -33.87 40.82
CA GLU A 77 -30.81 -32.86 39.75
C GLU A 77 -31.33 -33.39 38.40
N ILE A 78 -32.01 -32.52 37.67
CA ILE A 78 -32.66 -32.87 36.40
C ILE A 78 -32.01 -32.09 35.28
N VAL A 79 -31.65 -32.78 34.20
CA VAL A 79 -31.01 -32.17 33.03
C VAL A 79 -32.01 -32.01 31.90
N TYR A 80 -32.17 -30.77 31.42
CA TYR A 80 -32.98 -30.43 30.26
C TYR A 80 -32.09 -30.08 29.09
N ARG A 81 -32.21 -30.83 27.98
CA ARG A 81 -31.35 -30.69 26.78
C ARG A 81 -31.99 -29.88 25.65
N GLN A 82 -33.29 -29.63 25.73
CA GLN A 82 -34.03 -28.88 24.72
C GLN A 82 -34.31 -27.46 25.22
N PRO A 83 -34.07 -26.42 24.39
CA PRO A 83 -34.43 -25.06 24.77
C PRO A 83 -35.95 -24.90 24.79
N GLY A 84 -36.42 -23.93 25.56
CA GLY A 84 -37.84 -23.64 25.73
C GLY A 84 -38.25 -23.50 27.19
N THR A 85 -39.53 -23.23 27.41
CA THR A 85 -40.12 -23.16 28.75
C THR A 85 -40.52 -24.55 29.20
N HIS A 86 -39.92 -25.00 30.29
CA HIS A 86 -40.21 -26.30 30.91
C HIS A 86 -41.09 -26.09 32.13
N THR A 87 -42.09 -26.96 32.30
CA THR A 87 -43.01 -26.94 33.44
C THR A 87 -42.77 -28.17 34.29
N ILE A 88 -42.60 -27.96 35.58
CA ILE A 88 -42.47 -29.00 36.59
C ILE A 88 -43.76 -29.03 37.40
N THR A 89 -44.33 -30.22 37.57
CA THR A 89 -45.56 -30.42 38.34
C THR A 89 -45.27 -31.29 39.56
N LEU A 90 -45.76 -30.89 40.73
CA LEU A 90 -45.73 -31.68 41.95
C LEU A 90 -47.17 -31.96 42.41
N HIS A 91 -47.54 -33.22 42.52
CA HIS A 91 -48.76 -33.67 43.17
C HIS A 91 -48.43 -34.14 44.59
N THR A 92 -49.27 -33.77 45.55
CA THR A 92 -49.09 -34.08 46.97
C THR A 92 -50.39 -34.60 47.55
N SER A 93 -50.31 -35.53 48.49
CA SER A 93 -51.45 -35.96 49.30
C SER A 93 -51.07 -36.20 50.75
N ASN A 94 -52.03 -36.16 51.66
CA ASN A 94 -51.85 -36.51 53.07
C ASN A 94 -52.83 -37.59 53.55
N VAL A 95 -52.65 -38.08 54.78
CA VAL A 95 -53.50 -39.14 55.36
C VAL A 95 -54.96 -38.71 55.50
N ASP A 96 -55.19 -37.40 55.63
CA ASP A 96 -56.51 -36.78 55.76
C ASP A 96 -57.26 -36.73 54.41
N GLY A 97 -56.63 -37.20 53.33
CA GLY A 97 -57.21 -37.27 51.99
C GLY A 97 -57.15 -35.96 51.20
N GLU A 98 -56.49 -34.92 51.72
CA GLU A 98 -56.26 -33.69 50.96
C GLU A 98 -55.26 -33.96 49.83
N GLN A 99 -55.49 -33.33 48.67
CA GLN A 99 -54.59 -33.39 47.53
C GLN A 99 -54.34 -31.98 46.98
N LYS A 100 -53.08 -31.65 46.69
CA LYS A 100 -52.71 -30.39 46.02
C LYS A 100 -51.73 -30.63 44.88
N THR A 101 -51.86 -29.78 43.87
CA THR A 101 -50.95 -29.74 42.72
C THR A 101 -50.27 -28.38 42.65
N PHE A 102 -48.95 -28.38 42.54
CA PHE A 102 -48.12 -27.19 42.39
C PHE A 102 -47.40 -27.24 41.05
N GLN A 103 -47.25 -26.09 40.40
CA GLN A 103 -46.52 -25.96 39.15
C GLN A 103 -45.52 -24.81 39.21
N LYS A 104 -44.34 -25.03 38.62
CA LYS A 104 -43.33 -24.01 38.40
C LYS A 104 -42.75 -24.13 36.99
N HIS A 105 -42.38 -22.98 36.43
CA HIS A 105 -41.79 -22.90 35.11
C HIS A 105 -40.37 -22.35 35.20
N PHE A 106 -39.50 -22.78 34.30
CA PHE A 106 -38.23 -22.12 34.03
C PHE A 106 -37.95 -22.17 32.53
N THR A 107 -37.13 -21.24 32.03
CA THR A 107 -36.76 -21.18 30.61
C THR A 107 -35.33 -21.68 30.44
N ALA A 108 -35.17 -22.68 29.56
CA ALA A 108 -33.88 -23.11 29.05
C ALA A 108 -33.58 -22.39 27.74
N PHE A 109 -32.47 -21.66 27.68
CA PHE A 109 -32.00 -20.97 26.48
C PHE A 109 -31.19 -21.92 25.58
N ALA A 110 -31.18 -21.65 24.28
CA ALA A 110 -30.35 -22.40 23.34
C ALA A 110 -28.86 -22.26 23.68
N GLU A 111 -28.07 -23.27 23.35
CA GLU A 111 -26.61 -23.17 23.38
C GLU A 111 -26.15 -22.01 22.49
N LEU A 112 -25.20 -21.23 23.01
CA LEU A 112 -24.68 -20.05 22.33
C LEU A 112 -23.40 -20.42 21.59
N VAL A 113 -23.36 -20.14 20.29
CA VAL A 113 -22.16 -20.36 19.47
C VAL A 113 -21.92 -19.13 18.61
N ALA A 114 -20.80 -18.45 18.82
CA ALA A 114 -20.35 -17.36 17.98
C ALA A 114 -19.81 -17.89 16.66
N SER A 115 -20.35 -17.40 15.55
CA SER A 115 -19.84 -17.71 14.21
C SER A 115 -20.25 -16.61 13.24
N PHE A 116 -19.31 -16.23 12.37
CA PHE A 116 -19.56 -15.29 11.29
C PHE A 116 -18.61 -15.49 10.14
N ASP A 117 -19.01 -15.00 8.98
CA ASP A 117 -18.19 -14.80 7.79
C ASP A 117 -18.48 -13.40 7.24
N TRP A 118 -17.94 -13.09 6.06
CA TRP A 118 -18.26 -11.85 5.34
C TRP A 118 -18.30 -12.10 3.85
N GLN A 119 -19.03 -11.24 3.15
CA GLN A 119 -18.95 -11.09 1.71
C GLN A 119 -18.10 -9.86 1.39
N GLN A 120 -16.98 -10.07 0.71
CA GLN A 120 -16.15 -9.02 0.17
C GLN A 120 -16.81 -8.37 -1.05
N GLN A 121 -16.85 -7.03 -1.09
CA GLN A 121 -17.24 -6.28 -2.28
C GLN A 121 -15.99 -5.80 -3.03
N GLY A 122 -15.78 -6.30 -4.25
CA GLY A 122 -14.61 -5.93 -5.06
C GLY A 122 -13.34 -6.67 -4.64
N SER A 123 -12.22 -5.96 -4.57
CA SER A 123 -10.92 -6.53 -4.19
C SER A 123 -10.47 -6.12 -2.79
N LEU A 124 -9.35 -6.70 -2.33
CA LEU A 124 -8.78 -6.45 -1.00
C LEU A 124 -8.06 -5.10 -0.87
N HIS A 125 -7.97 -4.29 -1.93
CA HIS A 125 -7.31 -2.99 -1.84
C HIS A 125 -8.18 -1.96 -1.12
N ALA A 126 -7.56 -1.08 -0.33
CA ALA A 126 -8.25 0.02 0.34
C ALA A 126 -8.92 0.98 -0.68
N PRO A 127 -10.08 1.58 -0.37
CA PRO A 127 -11.00 1.24 0.73
C PRO A 127 -11.73 -0.11 0.55
N LEU A 128 -11.56 -1.08 1.45
CA LEU A 128 -12.22 -2.39 1.38
C LEU A 128 -13.59 -2.36 2.06
N THR A 129 -14.65 -2.79 1.37
CA THR A 129 -15.99 -2.94 1.95
C THR A 129 -16.33 -4.41 2.19
N LEU A 130 -16.72 -4.73 3.42
CA LEU A 130 -17.20 -6.06 3.82
C LEU A 130 -18.65 -5.97 4.28
N VAL A 131 -19.48 -6.91 3.81
CA VAL A 131 -20.82 -7.14 4.36
C VAL A 131 -20.75 -8.37 5.26
N MET A 132 -20.96 -8.18 6.56
CA MET A 132 -20.84 -9.26 7.53
C MET A 132 -22.01 -10.24 7.41
N GLN A 133 -21.72 -11.53 7.63
CA GLN A 133 -22.70 -12.61 7.62
C GLN A 133 -22.64 -13.33 8.97
N ASN A 134 -23.61 -13.03 9.84
CA ASN A 134 -23.73 -13.72 11.12
C ASN A 134 -24.32 -15.13 10.93
N ASN A 135 -23.53 -16.13 11.34
CA ASN A 135 -23.86 -17.54 11.31
C ASN A 135 -24.00 -18.10 12.75
N SER A 136 -24.19 -17.22 13.74
CA SER A 136 -24.19 -17.58 15.15
C SER A 136 -25.49 -18.31 15.54
N GLN A 137 -25.39 -19.20 16.52
CA GLN A 137 -26.53 -19.96 17.03
C GLN A 137 -26.88 -19.51 18.44
N GLY A 138 -28.18 -19.50 18.75
CA GLY A 138 -28.69 -19.14 20.08
C GLY A 138 -28.56 -17.68 20.47
N ALA A 139 -28.00 -16.79 19.64
CA ALA A 139 -27.79 -15.38 19.97
C ALA A 139 -29.10 -14.56 20.01
N GLN A 140 -29.22 -13.66 20.99
CA GLN A 140 -30.29 -12.67 21.13
C GLN A 140 -29.81 -11.23 20.88
N ALA A 141 -28.52 -10.96 21.08
CA ALA A 141 -27.89 -9.69 20.74
C ALA A 141 -26.47 -9.91 20.17
N TYR A 142 -26.00 -8.91 19.43
CA TYR A 142 -24.72 -8.92 18.71
C TYR A 142 -23.95 -7.65 19.09
N GLN A 143 -22.65 -7.79 19.27
CA GLN A 143 -21.71 -6.68 19.43
C GLN A 143 -20.52 -6.92 18.52
N TRP A 144 -20.45 -6.13 17.46
CA TRP A 144 -19.34 -6.14 16.52
C TRP A 144 -18.31 -5.09 16.91
N HIS A 145 -17.06 -5.44 16.73
CA HIS A 145 -15.92 -4.53 16.76
C HIS A 145 -15.07 -4.75 15.51
N PHE A 146 -14.82 -3.68 14.77
CA PHE A 146 -14.03 -3.63 13.56
C PHE A 146 -12.84 -2.73 13.78
N GLU A 147 -11.70 -3.30 14.17
CA GLU A 147 -10.48 -2.53 14.41
C GLU A 147 -10.08 -1.74 13.15
N GLY A 148 -10.07 -0.40 13.22
CA GLY A 148 -9.75 0.44 12.05
C GLY A 148 -10.84 0.49 10.96
N GLY A 149 -11.99 -0.13 11.20
CA GLY A 149 -13.15 -0.11 10.31
C GLY A 149 -14.07 1.09 10.55
N ILE A 150 -14.88 1.43 9.55
CA ILE A 150 -15.94 2.45 9.64
C ILE A 150 -17.28 1.79 9.29
N PRO A 151 -18.24 1.68 10.25
CA PRO A 151 -18.11 2.06 11.65
C PRO A 151 -17.17 1.12 12.43
N GLU A 152 -16.63 1.58 13.57
CA GLU A 152 -15.77 0.76 14.45
C GLU A 152 -16.57 -0.25 15.28
N TYR A 153 -17.83 0.07 15.60
CA TYR A 153 -18.74 -0.80 16.35
C TYR A 153 -20.11 -0.90 15.69
N SER A 154 -20.80 -2.03 15.86
CA SER A 154 -22.19 -2.19 15.45
C SER A 154 -22.94 -3.21 16.30
N SER A 155 -24.25 -3.03 16.43
CA SER A 155 -25.17 -3.99 17.04
C SER A 155 -26.12 -4.66 16.03
N GLU A 156 -25.93 -4.40 14.74
CA GLU A 156 -26.73 -5.03 13.69
C GLU A 156 -26.40 -6.51 13.56
N LYS A 157 -27.35 -7.31 13.08
CA LYS A 157 -27.09 -8.73 12.82
C LYS A 157 -26.04 -8.91 11.72
N ASN A 158 -26.12 -8.13 10.64
CA ASN A 158 -25.27 -8.24 9.46
C ASN A 158 -24.80 -6.83 9.03
N PRO A 159 -23.92 -6.16 9.79
CA PRO A 159 -23.46 -4.81 9.45
C PRO A 159 -22.59 -4.79 8.19
N THR A 160 -22.47 -3.61 7.59
CA THR A 160 -21.47 -3.30 6.57
C THR A 160 -20.35 -2.46 7.18
N VAL A 161 -19.10 -2.77 6.86
CA VAL A 161 -17.91 -2.05 7.35
C VAL A 161 -16.97 -1.71 6.21
N VAL A 162 -16.32 -0.54 6.30
CA VAL A 162 -15.31 -0.07 5.34
C VAL A 162 -13.95 0.11 6.03
N PHE A 163 -12.91 -0.52 5.51
CA PHE A 163 -11.52 -0.30 5.90
C PHE A 163 -10.85 0.64 4.90
N SER A 164 -10.59 1.88 5.31
CA SER A 164 -10.09 2.93 4.40
C SER A 164 -8.57 2.93 4.21
N GLN A 165 -7.84 2.23 5.08
CA GLN A 165 -6.37 2.15 5.06
C GLN A 165 -5.93 0.69 4.83
N GLU A 166 -4.70 0.53 4.34
CA GLU A 166 -4.05 -0.77 4.32
C GLU A 166 -3.65 -1.23 5.71
N GLY A 167 -3.52 -2.54 5.89
CA GLY A 167 -3.12 -3.12 7.17
C GLY A 167 -3.71 -4.50 7.41
N GLU A 168 -3.35 -5.06 8.55
CA GLU A 168 -4.02 -6.22 9.15
C GLU A 168 -4.98 -5.70 10.21
N PHE A 169 -6.24 -6.13 10.14
CA PHE A 169 -7.29 -5.70 11.08
C PHE A 169 -7.98 -6.92 11.68
N THR A 170 -8.33 -6.85 12.96
CA THR A 170 -9.16 -7.86 13.62
C THR A 170 -10.63 -7.45 13.63
N ILE A 171 -11.49 -8.37 13.17
CA ILE A 171 -12.94 -8.28 13.28
C ILE A 171 -13.38 -9.21 14.41
N SER A 172 -14.10 -8.66 15.38
CA SER A 172 -14.66 -9.44 16.49
C SER A 172 -16.18 -9.35 16.51
N LEU A 173 -16.81 -10.49 16.82
CA LEU A 173 -18.22 -10.60 17.15
C LEU A 173 -18.34 -11.21 18.54
N GLU A 174 -18.93 -10.47 19.46
CA GLU A 174 -19.49 -11.03 20.68
C GLU A 174 -21.00 -11.25 20.50
N VAL A 175 -21.45 -12.47 20.75
CA VAL A 175 -22.88 -12.80 20.81
C VAL A 175 -23.32 -13.03 22.23
N ILE A 176 -24.58 -12.69 22.47
CA ILE A 176 -25.15 -12.64 23.80
C ILE A 176 -26.47 -13.40 23.82
N ASN A 177 -26.63 -14.31 24.78
CA ASN A 177 -27.93 -14.91 25.10
C ASN A 177 -28.06 -15.06 26.61
N HIS A 178 -29.01 -14.35 27.21
CA HIS A 178 -29.19 -14.28 28.66
C HIS A 178 -27.86 -13.95 29.38
N SER A 179 -27.34 -14.88 30.18
CA SER A 179 -26.10 -14.72 30.95
C SER A 179 -24.83 -15.15 30.19
N GLN A 180 -24.96 -15.85 29.06
CA GLN A 180 -23.81 -16.31 28.28
C GLN A 180 -23.31 -15.26 27.29
N ARG A 181 -21.99 -15.27 27.09
CA ARG A 181 -21.25 -14.47 26.12
C ARG A 181 -20.31 -15.41 25.39
N GLU A 182 -20.30 -15.35 24.07
CA GLU A 182 -19.35 -16.08 23.24
C GLU A 182 -18.73 -15.11 22.24
N ARG A 183 -17.44 -15.28 21.97
CA ARG A 183 -16.68 -14.37 21.12
C ARG A 183 -16.00 -15.15 19.99
N MET A 184 -16.07 -14.59 18.80
CA MET A 184 -15.33 -15.05 17.63
C MET A 184 -14.50 -13.89 17.09
N GLU A 185 -13.30 -14.21 16.59
CA GLU A 185 -12.41 -13.24 15.94
C GLU A 185 -11.90 -13.80 14.62
N LYS A 186 -11.74 -12.92 13.64
CA LYS A 186 -11.12 -13.21 12.36
C LYS A 186 -10.31 -12.00 11.90
N ASN A 187 -9.15 -12.25 11.30
CA ASN A 187 -8.30 -11.20 10.75
C ASN A 187 -8.57 -11.01 9.26
N ILE A 188 -8.39 -9.78 8.80
CA ILE A 188 -8.44 -9.41 7.39
C ILE A 188 -7.23 -8.54 7.02
N ARG A 189 -6.58 -8.87 5.91
CA ARG A 189 -5.54 -8.06 5.30
C ARG A 189 -6.12 -7.16 4.22
N VAL A 190 -5.94 -5.85 4.37
CA VAL A 190 -6.28 -4.84 3.37
C VAL A 190 -5.01 -4.41 2.65
N ASN A 191 -5.01 -4.53 1.32
CA ASN A 191 -3.90 -4.15 0.47
C ASN A 191 -3.86 -2.61 0.25
N PRO A 192 -2.67 -2.03 0.01
CA PRO A 192 -2.53 -0.60 -0.28
C PRO A 192 -3.30 -0.15 -1.52
N PRO A 193 -3.80 1.10 -1.57
CA PRO A 193 -4.44 1.62 -2.77
C PRO A 193 -3.44 1.74 -3.94
N LEU A 194 -3.97 1.76 -5.16
CA LEU A 194 -3.19 2.13 -6.35
C LEU A 194 -2.78 3.61 -6.26
N GLU A 195 -1.49 3.89 -6.38
CA GLU A 195 -0.95 5.26 -6.42
C GLU A 195 -0.20 5.47 -7.74
N VAL A 196 -0.75 6.28 -8.66
CA VAL A 196 -0.13 6.54 -9.95
C VAL A 196 0.83 7.72 -9.84
N ALA A 197 2.09 7.49 -10.17
CA ALA A 197 3.13 8.51 -10.17
C ALA A 197 4.14 8.23 -11.28
N PHE A 198 4.74 9.29 -11.81
CA PHE A 198 5.84 9.17 -12.73
C PHE A 198 6.70 10.43 -12.79
N GLY A 199 7.92 10.26 -13.32
CA GLY A 199 8.80 11.35 -13.73
C GLY A 199 9.29 11.14 -15.16
N TRP A 200 10.13 12.05 -15.62
CA TRP A 200 10.87 11.88 -16.87
C TRP A 200 12.21 12.62 -16.80
N LYS A 201 13.07 12.28 -17.74
CA LYS A 201 14.30 13.03 -18.05
C LYS A 201 14.42 13.21 -19.56
N ASN A 202 15.08 14.28 -19.98
CA ASN A 202 15.37 14.51 -21.39
C ASN A 202 16.69 13.81 -21.75
N GLU A 203 16.86 13.46 -23.03
CA GLU A 203 18.10 12.86 -23.55
C GLU A 203 19.33 13.73 -23.32
N TYR A 204 19.16 15.04 -23.44
CA TYR A 204 20.16 16.06 -23.15
C TYR A 204 19.72 16.85 -21.92
N PHE A 205 20.64 17.06 -20.99
CA PHE A 205 20.38 17.75 -19.74
C PHE A 205 19.71 19.12 -19.99
N GLU A 206 18.54 19.33 -19.38
CA GLU A 206 17.75 20.56 -19.45
C GLU A 206 17.46 21.11 -20.86
N ASN A 207 17.54 20.27 -21.91
CA ASN A 207 17.21 20.69 -23.27
C ASN A 207 15.75 20.37 -23.61
N TYR A 208 14.97 21.41 -23.92
CA TYR A 208 13.54 21.29 -24.28
C TYR A 208 13.25 21.65 -25.74
N GLN A 209 14.26 21.88 -26.57
CA GLN A 209 14.10 22.30 -27.96
C GLN A 209 13.81 21.12 -28.89
N ALA A 210 12.88 21.21 -29.83
CA ALA A 210 12.60 20.12 -30.76
C ALA A 210 13.81 19.74 -31.66
N PRO A 211 13.95 18.47 -32.08
CA PRO A 211 13.29 17.30 -31.51
C PRO A 211 13.86 16.98 -30.11
N VAL A 212 13.00 16.60 -29.16
CA VAL A 212 13.41 16.16 -27.80
C VAL A 212 12.99 14.72 -27.59
N ARG A 213 13.93 13.84 -27.25
CA ARG A 213 13.59 12.52 -26.70
C ARG A 213 13.45 12.61 -25.19
N ILE A 214 12.31 12.16 -24.68
CA ILE A 214 12.04 12.04 -23.25
C ILE A 214 12.04 10.56 -22.85
N PHE A 215 12.63 10.27 -21.69
CA PHE A 215 12.63 8.95 -21.08
C PHE A 215 11.71 9.00 -19.86
N LEU A 216 10.61 8.27 -19.92
CA LEU A 216 9.63 8.23 -18.84
C LEU A 216 10.06 7.22 -17.79
N SER A 217 9.84 7.56 -16.52
CA SER A 217 10.13 6.71 -15.38
C SER A 217 8.85 6.49 -14.59
N ASN A 218 8.37 5.25 -14.60
CA ASN A 218 7.22 4.85 -13.80
C ASN A 218 7.59 4.81 -12.31
N GLN A 219 6.76 5.44 -11.49
CA GLN A 219 6.89 5.49 -10.03
C GLN A 219 5.59 5.02 -9.35
N THR A 220 4.70 4.37 -10.12
CA THR A 220 3.41 3.86 -9.66
C THR A 220 3.61 2.77 -8.62
N LYS A 221 2.78 2.77 -7.58
CA LYS A 221 2.72 1.70 -6.57
C LYS A 221 1.44 0.90 -6.70
N ASN A 222 1.55 -0.40 -6.43
CA ASN A 222 0.41 -1.33 -6.32
C ASN A 222 -0.41 -1.50 -7.61
N ALA A 223 0.20 -1.26 -8.77
CA ALA A 223 -0.33 -1.70 -10.05
C ALA A 223 -0.01 -3.18 -10.27
N THR A 224 -1.02 -3.98 -10.55
CA THR A 224 -0.89 -5.44 -10.72
C THR A 224 -1.33 -5.93 -12.10
N LEU A 225 -1.97 -5.07 -12.89
CA LEU A 225 -2.55 -5.44 -14.19
C LEU A 225 -1.91 -4.71 -15.40
N GLY A 226 -0.94 -3.82 -15.16
CA GLY A 226 -0.13 -3.20 -16.22
C GLY A 226 -0.24 -1.67 -16.30
N TYR A 227 0.46 -1.13 -17.30
CA TYR A 227 0.63 0.30 -17.56
C TYR A 227 0.26 0.64 -18.99
N HIS A 228 -0.20 1.86 -19.20
CA HIS A 228 -0.42 2.43 -20.52
C HIS A 228 -0.02 3.91 -20.50
N TRP A 229 0.95 4.26 -21.33
CA TRP A 229 1.43 5.60 -21.53
C TRP A 229 0.81 6.20 -22.78
N GLN A 230 0.41 7.46 -22.70
CA GLN A 230 -0.06 8.25 -23.82
C GLN A 230 0.60 9.62 -23.79
N VAL A 231 1.20 10.04 -24.91
CA VAL A 231 1.77 11.37 -25.09
C VAL A 231 1.10 12.03 -26.28
N THR A 232 0.43 13.16 -26.06
CA THR A 232 -0.32 13.86 -27.11
C THR A 232 -0.06 15.36 -27.11
N ASP A 233 -0.01 15.98 -28.29
CA ASP A 233 -0.01 17.43 -28.51
C ASP A 233 -1.40 17.96 -28.94
N GLY A 234 -2.44 17.14 -28.82
CA GLY A 234 -3.79 17.45 -29.29
C GLY A 234 -4.00 17.27 -30.80
N ILE A 235 -2.95 16.98 -31.57
CA ILE A 235 -3.01 16.70 -33.01
C ILE A 235 -2.60 15.25 -33.28
N SER A 236 -1.54 14.80 -32.63
CA SER A 236 -0.93 13.48 -32.72
C SER A 236 -0.83 12.84 -31.34
N THR A 237 -0.80 11.51 -31.32
CA THR A 237 -0.74 10.72 -30.09
C THR A 237 0.25 9.57 -30.28
N GLN A 238 1.16 9.41 -29.31
CA GLN A 238 2.08 8.28 -29.20
C GLN A 238 1.73 7.48 -27.95
N GLU A 239 1.85 6.16 -28.00
CA GLU A 239 1.45 5.27 -26.91
C GLU A 239 2.47 4.16 -26.66
N SER A 240 2.50 3.64 -25.42
CA SER A 240 3.31 2.46 -25.06
C SER A 240 2.74 1.74 -23.84
N ASN A 241 2.93 0.43 -23.78
CA ASN A 241 2.63 -0.39 -22.60
C ASN A 241 3.88 -0.85 -21.85
N GLU A 242 5.07 -0.39 -22.26
CA GLU A 242 6.31 -0.64 -21.52
C GLU A 242 6.28 0.09 -20.18
N GLU A 243 7.00 -0.44 -19.19
CA GLU A 243 7.06 0.18 -17.87
C GLU A 243 7.76 1.56 -17.93
N ASN A 244 8.88 1.67 -18.65
CA ASN A 244 9.68 2.89 -18.75
C ASN A 244 9.97 3.22 -20.22
N PRO A 245 8.97 3.66 -21.00
CA PRO A 245 9.15 3.96 -22.42
C PRO A 245 9.89 5.27 -22.64
N ASN A 246 10.30 5.50 -23.89
CA ASN A 246 10.78 6.79 -24.35
C ASN A 246 9.97 7.26 -25.56
N PHE A 247 9.84 8.57 -25.72
CA PHE A 247 9.09 9.20 -26.81
C PHE A 247 9.90 10.32 -27.45
N LEU A 248 9.79 10.47 -28.76
CA LEU A 248 10.40 11.57 -29.52
C LEU A 248 9.35 12.65 -29.79
N LEU A 249 9.57 13.84 -29.23
CA LEU A 249 8.73 15.01 -29.43
C LEU A 249 9.35 15.85 -30.54
N ALA A 250 8.85 15.66 -31.76
CA ALA A 250 9.49 16.16 -32.98
C ALA A 250 9.27 17.66 -33.25
N ARG A 251 8.29 18.29 -32.59
CA ARG A 251 7.88 19.68 -32.86
C ARG A 251 7.74 20.47 -31.56
N GLU A 252 7.85 21.79 -31.68
CA GLU A 252 7.51 22.70 -30.60
C GLU A 252 6.02 22.62 -30.27
N GLY A 253 5.67 22.79 -29.00
CA GLY A 253 4.28 22.71 -28.56
C GLY A 253 4.15 22.24 -27.13
N LYS A 254 2.90 22.11 -26.69
CA LYS A 254 2.56 21.55 -25.39
C LYS A 254 2.20 20.08 -25.58
N TYR A 255 2.85 19.21 -24.84
CA TYR A 255 2.54 17.79 -24.81
C TYR A 255 1.98 17.40 -23.44
N GLN A 256 0.85 16.71 -23.44
CA GLN A 256 0.30 16.05 -22.25
C GLN A 256 0.79 14.60 -22.21
N ILE A 257 1.50 14.26 -21.14
CA ILE A 257 1.96 12.90 -20.84
C ILE A 257 0.98 12.31 -19.82
N THR A 258 0.34 11.21 -20.16
CA THR A 258 -0.60 10.49 -19.30
C THR A 258 -0.09 9.07 -19.05
N LEU A 259 0.07 8.72 -17.77
CA LEU A 259 0.25 7.34 -17.33
C LEU A 259 -1.07 6.83 -16.77
N THR A 260 -1.59 5.75 -17.34
CA THR A 260 -2.71 4.97 -16.80
C THR A 260 -2.18 3.67 -16.23
N ALA A 261 -2.54 3.36 -14.99
CA ALA A 261 -2.19 2.11 -14.36
C ALA A 261 -3.42 1.44 -13.74
N LYS A 262 -3.32 0.13 -13.56
CA LYS A 262 -4.45 -0.68 -13.10
C LYS A 262 -4.04 -1.71 -12.05
N ASN A 263 -4.90 -1.89 -11.06
CA ASN A 263 -4.91 -3.07 -10.19
C ASN A 263 -6.27 -3.79 -10.30
N ASP A 264 -6.45 -4.84 -9.51
CA ASP A 264 -7.68 -5.64 -9.50
C ASP A 264 -8.93 -4.87 -9.00
N LYS A 265 -8.76 -3.65 -8.49
CA LYS A 265 -9.82 -2.80 -7.96
C LYS A 265 -10.21 -1.67 -8.90
N GLN A 266 -9.21 -0.92 -9.35
CA GLN A 266 -9.40 0.37 -9.97
C GLN A 266 -8.37 0.63 -11.08
N THR A 267 -8.75 1.53 -11.97
CA THR A 267 -7.87 2.10 -12.98
C THR A 267 -7.74 3.58 -12.67
N LEU A 268 -6.50 4.06 -12.54
CA LEU A 268 -6.20 5.46 -12.27
C LEU A 268 -5.26 5.99 -13.34
N SER A 269 -5.34 7.29 -13.58
CA SER A 269 -4.45 7.98 -14.52
C SER A 269 -3.91 9.25 -13.89
N LEU A 270 -2.65 9.57 -14.23
CA LEU A 270 -2.03 10.84 -13.90
C LEU A 270 -1.57 11.50 -15.20
N SER A 271 -1.83 12.80 -15.36
CA SER A 271 -1.33 13.59 -16.49
C SER A 271 -0.39 14.71 -16.02
N LYS A 272 0.68 14.95 -16.79
CA LYS A 272 1.60 16.08 -16.61
C LYS A 272 1.87 16.74 -17.97
N GLU A 273 2.10 18.05 -17.98
CA GLU A 273 2.44 18.82 -19.19
C GLU A 273 3.95 18.99 -19.31
N ILE A 274 4.48 18.87 -20.54
CA ILE A 274 5.81 19.33 -20.94
C ILE A 274 5.68 20.33 -22.08
N ILE A 275 6.44 21.43 -22.02
CA ILE A 275 6.53 22.42 -23.09
C ILE A 275 7.80 22.14 -23.87
N VAL A 276 7.65 21.88 -25.18
CA VAL A 276 8.75 21.73 -26.12
C VAL A 276 8.93 23.04 -26.87
N GLU A 277 10.14 23.56 -26.85
CA GLU A 277 10.54 24.80 -27.48
C GLU A 277 10.91 24.58 -28.95
N LYS A 278 10.97 25.68 -29.70
CA LYS A 278 11.50 25.68 -31.07
C LYS A 278 12.93 25.17 -31.10
N GLY A 279 13.17 24.21 -31.97
CA GLY A 279 14.51 23.70 -32.27
C GLY A 279 14.53 23.02 -33.64
N ASP A 280 15.74 22.77 -34.13
CA ASP A 280 15.94 22.12 -35.43
C ASP A 280 17.19 21.23 -35.40
N ASN A 281 17.13 20.17 -34.59
CA ASN A 281 18.17 19.14 -34.50
C ASN A 281 19.58 19.68 -34.15
N LEU A 282 19.66 20.74 -33.35
CA LEU A 282 20.92 21.37 -32.96
C LEU A 282 20.91 21.70 -31.47
N LEU A 283 21.95 21.29 -30.77
CA LEU A 283 22.28 21.74 -29.41
C LEU A 283 23.22 22.93 -29.50
N THR A 284 22.97 23.96 -28.70
CA THR A 284 23.83 25.15 -28.62
C THR A 284 24.25 25.36 -27.17
N PHE A 285 25.56 25.47 -26.96
CA PHE A 285 26.16 25.78 -25.67
C PHE A 285 26.97 27.07 -25.83
N LYS A 286 26.78 28.02 -24.92
CA LYS A 286 27.47 29.31 -24.97
C LYS A 286 28.40 29.46 -23.78
N ASP A 287 29.49 30.19 -24.00
CA ASP A 287 30.41 30.61 -22.94
C ASP A 287 31.00 29.44 -22.13
N ILE A 288 31.21 28.31 -22.80
CA ILE A 288 31.83 27.12 -22.21
C ILE A 288 33.31 27.39 -21.98
N LYS A 289 33.78 27.11 -20.75
CA LYS A 289 35.18 27.31 -20.34
C LYS A 289 35.94 25.99 -20.42
N LEU A 290 36.94 25.92 -21.31
CA LEU A 290 37.82 24.75 -21.41
C LEU A 290 39.20 25.11 -20.87
N GLY A 291 39.56 24.51 -19.73
CA GLY A 291 40.83 24.75 -19.06
C GLY A 291 42.03 24.22 -19.85
N VAL A 292 43.18 24.88 -19.71
CA VAL A 292 44.46 24.29 -20.11
C VAL A 292 44.78 23.07 -19.22
N ASN A 293 45.78 22.27 -19.58
CA ASN A 293 46.15 21.05 -18.86
C ASN A 293 46.29 21.22 -17.33
N THR A 294 46.89 22.32 -16.88
CA THR A 294 47.05 22.61 -15.44
C THR A 294 45.72 22.92 -14.73
N ALA A 295 44.65 23.18 -15.48
CA ALA A 295 43.31 23.48 -14.97
C ALA A 295 42.36 22.26 -15.03
N GLN A 296 42.85 21.06 -15.38
CA GLN A 296 42.03 19.86 -15.58
C GLN A 296 41.17 19.44 -14.37
N ASN A 297 41.60 19.76 -13.14
CA ASN A 297 40.86 19.48 -11.91
C ASN A 297 40.12 20.70 -11.34
N THR A 298 40.19 21.86 -11.99
CA THR A 298 39.53 23.09 -11.49
C THR A 298 38.50 23.63 -12.45
N ILE A 299 38.83 23.75 -13.74
CA ILE A 299 37.91 24.16 -14.80
C ILE A 299 37.44 22.94 -15.59
N GLY A 300 38.35 21.99 -15.82
CA GLY A 300 38.09 20.81 -16.63
C GLY A 300 38.37 21.02 -18.12
N CYS A 301 38.56 19.90 -18.80
CA CYS A 301 39.04 19.84 -20.18
C CYS A 301 38.16 18.97 -21.07
N PHE A 302 37.12 18.34 -20.51
CA PHE A 302 36.38 17.25 -21.12
C PHE A 302 34.92 17.66 -21.29
N PHE A 303 34.48 17.88 -22.53
CA PHE A 303 33.12 18.35 -22.80
C PHE A 303 32.17 17.19 -23.09
N SER A 304 30.96 17.27 -22.53
CA SER A 304 29.85 16.38 -22.86
C SER A 304 28.59 17.18 -23.18
N SER A 305 28.08 17.00 -24.39
CA SER A 305 26.81 17.54 -24.87
C SER A 305 25.61 16.85 -24.24
N TYR A 306 25.73 15.58 -23.83
CA TYR A 306 24.70 14.87 -23.06
C TYR A 306 24.49 15.50 -21.68
N LEU A 307 25.59 15.85 -21.01
CA LEU A 307 25.55 16.52 -19.71
C LEU A 307 25.41 18.04 -19.81
N GLY A 308 25.62 18.60 -21.01
CA GLY A 308 25.59 20.03 -21.29
C GLY A 308 26.69 20.84 -20.60
N ARG A 309 27.77 20.20 -20.15
CA ARG A 309 28.81 20.83 -19.33
C ARG A 309 30.20 20.22 -19.52
N ILE A 310 31.16 20.88 -18.90
CA ILE A 310 32.54 20.40 -18.74
C ILE A 310 32.64 19.49 -17.52
N LEU A 311 33.46 18.46 -17.65
CA LEU A 311 33.92 17.60 -16.57
C LEU A 311 35.38 17.94 -16.24
N THR A 312 35.72 17.83 -14.96
CA THR A 312 37.10 17.76 -14.47
C THR A 312 37.65 16.34 -14.56
N SER A 313 38.97 16.14 -14.45
CA SER A 313 39.54 14.78 -14.49
C SER A 313 39.05 13.91 -13.32
N GLU A 314 38.72 14.52 -12.17
CA GLU A 314 38.20 13.83 -10.99
C GLU A 314 36.77 13.30 -11.17
N GLU A 315 36.00 13.87 -12.09
CA GLU A 315 34.63 13.42 -12.41
C GLU A 315 34.59 12.31 -13.46
N ILE A 316 35.75 11.91 -14.01
CA ILE A 316 35.83 10.90 -15.06
C ILE A 316 35.72 9.51 -14.45
N THR A 317 34.65 8.83 -14.83
CA THR A 317 34.32 7.45 -14.46
C THR A 317 34.00 6.66 -15.72
N LEU A 318 33.69 5.37 -15.60
CA LEU A 318 33.19 4.58 -16.74
C LEU A 318 31.87 5.13 -17.29
N GLU A 319 31.01 5.72 -16.46
CA GLU A 319 29.70 6.23 -16.89
C GLU A 319 29.83 7.61 -17.53
N THR A 320 30.58 8.53 -16.92
CA THR A 320 30.79 9.87 -17.48
C THR A 320 31.76 9.85 -18.67
N GLY A 321 32.74 8.93 -18.68
CA GLY A 321 33.73 8.81 -19.75
C GLY A 321 33.16 8.43 -21.12
N LYS A 322 32.08 7.63 -21.15
CA LYS A 322 31.33 7.28 -22.36
C LYS A 322 30.60 8.47 -22.99
N LEU A 323 30.35 9.53 -22.21
CA LEU A 323 29.54 10.68 -22.62
C LEU A 323 30.39 11.87 -23.11
N ILE A 324 31.72 11.78 -22.99
CA ILE A 324 32.63 12.85 -23.42
C ILE A 324 32.67 12.86 -24.95
N ASP A 325 32.33 13.99 -25.56
CA ASP A 325 32.40 14.16 -27.02
C ASP A 325 33.83 14.48 -27.48
N PHE A 326 34.53 15.32 -26.71
CA PHE A 326 35.87 15.77 -27.05
C PHE A 326 36.66 16.25 -25.83
N VAL A 327 37.98 16.30 -26.00
CA VAL A 327 38.91 16.84 -25.01
C VAL A 327 39.65 18.04 -25.58
N TYR A 328 39.77 19.10 -24.79
CA TYR A 328 40.64 20.22 -25.10
C TYR A 328 41.96 20.09 -24.36
N PHE A 329 43.07 20.16 -25.08
CA PHE A 329 44.41 20.23 -24.51
C PHE A 329 45.08 21.55 -24.91
N GLY A 330 45.14 22.48 -23.96
CA GLY A 330 46.07 23.62 -24.01
C GLY A 330 47.28 23.33 -23.14
N GLN A 331 48.50 23.49 -23.66
CA GLN A 331 49.71 23.09 -22.94
C GLN A 331 49.92 23.89 -21.64
N ASN A 332 49.70 25.21 -21.68
CA ASN A 332 49.81 26.13 -20.55
C ASN A 332 49.19 27.51 -20.91
N SER A 333 49.33 28.49 -20.01
CA SER A 333 48.78 29.85 -20.14
C SER A 333 49.31 30.69 -21.31
N SER A 334 50.34 30.25 -22.03
CA SER A 334 50.80 30.93 -23.25
C SER A 334 49.85 30.73 -24.42
N PHE A 335 49.08 29.63 -24.41
CA PHE A 335 48.25 29.17 -25.53
C PHE A 335 49.04 29.05 -26.85
N SER A 336 50.33 28.72 -26.77
CA SER A 336 51.16 28.47 -27.96
C SER A 336 50.88 27.11 -28.60
N TYR A 337 50.32 26.18 -27.83
CA TYR A 337 49.96 24.83 -28.26
C TYR A 337 48.58 24.48 -27.70
N ASN A 338 47.58 24.44 -28.59
CA ASN A 338 46.21 24.07 -28.27
C ASN A 338 45.73 23.06 -29.33
N ILE A 339 44.95 22.08 -28.90
CA ILE A 339 44.37 21.07 -29.78
C ILE A 339 43.09 20.49 -29.17
N PHE A 340 42.11 20.23 -30.02
CA PHE A 340 40.95 19.40 -29.70
C PHE A 340 41.23 17.97 -30.13
N LEU A 341 40.99 17.04 -29.23
CA LEU A 341 41.37 15.64 -29.34
C LEU A 341 40.17 14.73 -29.19
N SER A 342 40.29 13.58 -29.84
CA SER A 342 39.41 12.45 -29.62
C SER A 342 39.57 11.92 -28.19
N PRO A 343 38.46 11.64 -27.47
CA PRO A 343 38.54 11.10 -26.10
C PRO A 343 39.35 9.81 -25.98
N ASP A 344 39.27 8.92 -26.97
CA ASP A 344 40.04 7.66 -27.02
C ASP A 344 41.55 7.86 -27.29
N LYS A 345 41.96 9.06 -27.68
CA LYS A 345 43.36 9.45 -27.97
C LYS A 345 43.96 10.38 -26.93
N VAL A 346 43.28 10.57 -25.80
CA VAL A 346 43.71 11.53 -24.78
C VAL A 346 45.13 11.25 -24.24
N GLN A 347 45.56 9.98 -24.24
CA GLN A 347 46.91 9.56 -23.80
C GLN A 347 48.04 9.96 -24.76
N GLU A 348 47.75 10.56 -25.92
CA GLU A 348 48.74 11.28 -26.73
C GLU A 348 49.19 12.59 -26.05
N THR A 349 48.51 12.98 -24.97
CA THR A 349 48.86 14.08 -24.08
C THR A 349 49.27 13.56 -22.69
N VAL A 350 49.29 14.44 -21.68
CA VAL A 350 49.59 14.08 -20.29
C VAL A 350 48.37 13.62 -19.49
N PHE A 351 47.17 13.61 -20.09
CA PHE A 351 45.96 13.17 -19.41
C PHE A 351 45.88 11.65 -19.29
N GLU A 352 45.25 11.19 -18.22
CA GLU A 352 44.96 9.78 -17.98
C GLU A 352 43.93 9.24 -18.98
N LYS A 353 43.93 7.91 -19.15
CA LYS A 353 42.99 7.23 -20.03
C LYS A 353 41.54 7.47 -19.57
N ILE A 354 40.68 7.92 -20.47
CA ILE A 354 39.24 8.02 -20.23
C ILE A 354 38.59 6.64 -20.39
N PRO A 355 37.99 6.05 -19.34
CA PRO A 355 37.31 4.77 -19.45
C PRO A 355 36.05 4.89 -20.31
N GLY A 356 35.85 3.95 -21.24
CA GLY A 356 34.68 3.94 -22.12
C GLY A 356 34.65 5.03 -23.19
N ALA A 357 35.73 5.79 -23.35
CA ALA A 357 35.86 6.82 -24.38
C ALA A 357 35.62 6.26 -25.78
N THR A 358 34.92 7.04 -26.58
CA THR A 358 34.67 6.75 -28.00
C THR A 358 35.50 7.67 -28.90
N GLN A 359 35.55 7.32 -30.18
CA GLN A 359 36.31 8.06 -31.17
C GLN A 359 35.54 9.27 -31.69
N SER A 360 36.23 10.40 -31.79
CA SER A 360 35.80 11.62 -32.48
C SER A 360 36.85 12.06 -33.50
N HIS A 361 36.42 12.76 -34.55
CA HIS A 361 37.26 13.30 -35.60
C HIS A 361 37.22 14.82 -35.57
N PHE A 362 38.35 15.47 -35.85
CA PHE A 362 38.48 16.93 -35.77
C PHE A 362 39.17 17.52 -36.98
N ILE A 363 38.72 18.71 -37.37
CA ILE A 363 39.45 19.65 -38.22
C ILE A 363 39.88 20.79 -37.30
N ASN A 364 41.05 20.65 -36.66
CA ASN A 364 41.58 21.68 -35.77
C ASN A 364 41.99 22.96 -36.52
N LYS A 365 42.55 22.79 -37.72
CA LYS A 365 42.93 23.86 -38.63
C LYS A 365 42.23 23.71 -39.97
N GLN A 366 41.23 24.54 -40.24
CA GLN A 366 40.57 24.60 -41.54
C GLN A 366 41.50 25.16 -42.63
N GLU A 367 42.45 26.04 -42.25
CA GLU A 367 43.46 26.57 -43.16
C GLU A 367 44.39 25.50 -43.76
N ASN A 368 44.47 24.31 -43.13
CA ASN A 368 45.22 23.17 -43.64
C ASN A 368 44.42 22.32 -44.64
N VAL A 369 43.12 22.61 -44.82
CA VAL A 369 42.21 21.87 -45.71
C VAL A 369 42.22 22.47 -47.13
N GLY A 370 42.71 23.69 -47.31
CA GLY A 370 42.73 24.40 -48.60
C GLY A 370 41.41 25.09 -48.97
N GLN A 371 40.40 25.02 -48.11
CA GLN A 371 39.13 25.75 -48.21
C GLN A 371 38.54 25.98 -46.83
N THR A 372 37.66 26.98 -46.70
CA THR A 372 36.88 27.21 -45.48
C THR A 372 35.59 26.43 -45.58
N LEU A 373 35.37 25.50 -44.64
CA LEU A 373 34.17 24.65 -44.61
C LEU A 373 33.03 25.31 -43.80
N LEU A 374 33.38 26.04 -42.74
CA LEU A 374 32.47 26.86 -41.96
C LEU A 374 33.24 28.05 -41.37
N ASP A 375 32.84 29.26 -41.75
CA ASP A 375 33.39 30.51 -41.20
C ASP A 375 32.63 30.96 -39.94
N VAL A 376 33.03 32.11 -39.39
CA VAL A 376 32.46 32.66 -38.15
C VAL A 376 31.00 33.08 -38.36
N ASP A 377 30.71 33.77 -39.47
CA ASP A 377 29.35 34.22 -39.79
C ASP A 377 28.42 33.02 -40.02
N GLY A 378 28.88 31.99 -40.73
CA GLY A 378 28.18 30.73 -40.92
C GLY A 378 27.95 29.98 -39.60
N PHE A 379 28.93 29.98 -38.69
CA PHE A 379 28.72 29.44 -37.34
C PHE A 379 27.64 30.22 -36.59
N ASP A 380 27.66 31.54 -36.63
CA ASP A 380 26.71 32.38 -35.89
C ASP A 380 25.28 32.22 -36.41
N GLN A 381 25.12 32.09 -37.74
CA GLN A 381 23.84 31.84 -38.41
C GLN A 381 23.38 30.38 -38.32
N LEU A 382 24.23 29.44 -37.88
CA LEU A 382 23.87 28.02 -37.78
C LEU A 382 22.74 27.81 -36.76
N SER A 383 21.52 27.59 -37.26
CA SER A 383 20.33 27.36 -36.43
C SER A 383 19.74 25.96 -36.60
N SER A 384 20.31 25.14 -37.48
CA SER A 384 19.80 23.82 -37.84
C SER A 384 20.92 22.78 -37.89
N GLY A 385 20.67 21.59 -37.37
CA GLY A 385 21.56 20.43 -37.51
C GLY A 385 21.70 19.98 -38.96
N SER A 386 20.69 20.23 -39.81
CA SER A 386 20.76 19.88 -41.23
C SER A 386 21.83 20.69 -41.99
N ALA A 387 22.14 21.90 -41.55
CA ALA A 387 23.10 22.78 -42.21
C ALA A 387 24.56 22.35 -42.00
N ILE A 388 24.88 21.65 -40.90
CA ILE A 388 26.22 21.09 -40.65
C ILE A 388 26.37 19.65 -41.18
N ALA A 389 25.26 18.95 -41.44
CA ALA A 389 25.26 17.56 -41.91
C ALA A 389 26.10 17.30 -43.18
N PRO A 390 26.14 18.19 -44.20
CA PRO A 390 26.88 17.94 -45.44
C PRO A 390 28.41 18.04 -45.30
N ILE A 391 28.93 18.65 -44.22
CA ILE A 391 30.37 18.88 -44.08
C ILE A 391 31.10 17.55 -43.84
N ASP A 392 32.04 17.18 -44.71
CA ASP A 392 32.81 15.95 -44.57
C ASP A 392 33.99 16.12 -43.59
N ILE A 393 33.74 15.84 -42.31
CA ILE A 393 34.75 16.03 -41.26
C ILE A 393 35.81 14.93 -41.30
N VAL A 394 35.45 13.71 -41.68
CA VAL A 394 36.36 12.55 -41.61
C VAL A 394 37.44 12.65 -42.67
N SER A 395 37.09 13.05 -43.90
CA SER A 395 38.07 13.16 -45.00
C SER A 395 39.04 14.33 -44.81
N TYR A 396 38.60 15.42 -44.17
CA TYR A 396 39.42 16.61 -43.95
C TYR A 396 40.07 16.69 -42.55
N LYS A 397 39.95 15.62 -41.74
CA LYS A 397 40.45 15.61 -40.36
C LYS A 397 41.96 15.89 -40.28
N ASN A 398 42.36 16.63 -39.26
CA ASN A 398 43.76 16.88 -38.96
C ASN A 398 43.99 17.03 -37.44
N GLN A 399 45.13 16.52 -36.99
CA GLN A 399 45.62 16.68 -35.61
C GLN A 399 46.59 17.87 -35.49
N ALA A 400 46.40 18.92 -36.29
CA ALA A 400 47.32 20.05 -36.30
C ALA A 400 47.06 20.97 -35.10
N PRO A 401 48.02 21.18 -34.18
CA PRO A 401 47.85 22.12 -33.08
C PRO A 401 47.81 23.55 -33.60
N PHE A 402 47.14 24.44 -32.87
CA PHE A 402 47.04 25.86 -33.19
C PHE A 402 47.44 26.72 -31.99
N ASN A 403 47.85 27.95 -32.27
CA ASN A 403 48.12 28.98 -31.27
C ASN A 403 46.95 29.99 -31.21
N LYS A 404 47.09 31.02 -30.39
CA LYS A 404 46.09 32.08 -30.19
C LYS A 404 46.07 33.18 -31.26
N ASP A 405 46.83 33.06 -32.34
CA ASP A 405 47.00 34.15 -33.33
C ASP A 405 45.76 34.34 -34.22
N LEU A 406 44.94 33.28 -34.40
CA LEU A 406 43.67 33.35 -35.13
C LEU A 406 42.50 33.31 -34.14
N ILE A 407 41.74 34.40 -34.07
CA ILE A 407 40.57 34.55 -33.20
C ILE A 407 39.49 35.43 -33.85
N PRO A 408 38.21 35.03 -33.87
CA PRO A 408 37.71 33.71 -33.49
C PRO A 408 38.23 32.58 -34.38
N ARG A 409 38.33 31.36 -33.83
CA ARG A 409 38.67 30.13 -34.59
C ARG A 409 37.50 29.17 -34.58
N ILE A 410 37.17 28.62 -35.75
CA ILE A 410 36.18 27.54 -35.89
C ILE A 410 36.90 26.19 -36.02
N VAL A 411 36.62 25.28 -35.08
CA VAL A 411 37.03 23.87 -35.12
C VAL A 411 35.80 23.02 -35.40
N LEU A 412 35.91 22.11 -36.36
CA LEU A 412 34.82 21.19 -36.72
C LEU A 412 35.10 19.81 -36.17
N PHE A 413 34.06 19.11 -35.72
CA PHE A 413 34.21 17.77 -35.19
C PHE A 413 33.03 16.84 -35.48
N GLN A 414 33.30 15.54 -35.50
CA GLN A 414 32.30 14.50 -35.66
C GLN A 414 32.51 13.44 -34.58
N THR A 415 31.47 13.13 -33.81
CA THR A 415 31.49 12.10 -32.75
C THR A 415 31.29 10.70 -33.31
N SER A 416 31.55 9.67 -32.50
CA SER A 416 31.42 8.25 -32.89
C SER A 416 30.01 7.85 -33.31
N ASP A 417 28.99 8.50 -32.75
CA ASP A 417 27.57 8.30 -33.09
C ASP A 417 27.13 9.11 -34.33
N GLY A 418 28.09 9.75 -35.02
CA GLY A 418 27.87 10.43 -36.30
C GLY A 418 27.42 11.88 -36.20
N ARG A 419 27.18 12.42 -35.00
CA ARG A 419 26.80 13.83 -34.82
C ARG A 419 27.96 14.73 -35.21
N LYS A 420 27.65 15.76 -35.99
CA LYS A 420 28.61 16.78 -36.42
C LYS A 420 28.41 18.05 -35.60
N GLY A 421 29.50 18.70 -35.28
CA GLY A 421 29.51 19.93 -34.50
C GLY A 421 30.63 20.88 -34.90
N ALA A 422 30.50 22.09 -34.38
CA ALA A 422 31.45 23.17 -34.53
C ALA A 422 31.71 23.81 -33.16
N ILE A 423 32.95 24.23 -32.93
CA ILE A 423 33.41 24.92 -31.74
C ILE A 423 33.97 26.26 -32.21
N LYS A 424 33.41 27.37 -31.72
CA LYS A 424 33.93 28.71 -31.93
C LYS A 424 34.75 29.12 -30.72
N VAL A 425 36.08 29.12 -30.86
CA VAL A 425 36.99 29.69 -29.87
C VAL A 425 36.91 31.19 -29.96
N LYS A 426 36.35 31.83 -28.94
CA LYS A 426 36.10 33.27 -28.89
C LYS A 426 37.22 34.04 -28.25
N GLU A 427 37.76 33.51 -27.16
CA GLU A 427 38.72 34.20 -26.31
C GLU A 427 39.70 33.22 -25.65
N TYR A 428 40.91 33.72 -25.35
CA TYR A 428 41.93 33.04 -24.58
C TYR A 428 42.19 33.81 -23.28
N ILE A 429 41.88 33.20 -22.13
CA ILE A 429 41.92 33.85 -20.83
C ILE A 429 43.15 33.39 -20.07
N ASN A 430 44.14 34.27 -19.93
CA ASN A 430 45.33 34.01 -19.13
C ASN A 430 45.04 34.25 -17.65
N ALA A 431 44.98 33.15 -16.88
CA ALA A 431 44.77 33.12 -15.44
C ALA A 431 45.79 32.18 -14.76
N GLY A 432 47.03 32.16 -15.27
CA GLY A 432 48.09 31.28 -14.76
C GLY A 432 47.71 29.79 -14.91
N LEU A 433 47.78 29.03 -13.82
CA LEU A 433 47.44 27.60 -13.81
C LEU A 433 45.97 27.31 -14.14
N GLN A 434 45.09 28.29 -13.96
CA GLN A 434 43.66 28.21 -14.27
C GLN A 434 43.31 28.88 -15.60
N SER A 435 44.27 29.03 -16.53
CA SER A 435 43.98 29.60 -17.84
C SER A 435 42.98 28.72 -18.62
N TYR A 436 42.14 29.33 -19.45
CA TYR A 436 41.11 28.63 -20.21
C TYR A 436 40.79 29.34 -21.52
N ILE A 437 40.13 28.64 -22.44
CA ILE A 437 39.48 29.25 -23.60
C ILE A 437 37.98 29.36 -23.37
N LEU A 438 37.38 30.42 -23.90
CA LEU A 438 35.93 30.60 -23.91
C LEU A 438 35.39 30.21 -25.29
N VAL A 439 34.44 29.28 -25.32
CA VAL A 439 33.91 28.74 -26.58
C VAL A 439 32.39 28.75 -26.62
N ASP A 440 31.86 28.89 -27.84
CA ASP A 440 30.50 28.45 -28.15
C ASP A 440 30.57 27.13 -28.90
N ILE A 441 29.63 26.22 -28.64
CA ILE A 441 29.58 24.89 -29.25
C ILE A 441 28.19 24.71 -29.86
N LYS A 442 28.15 24.27 -31.12
CA LYS A 442 26.92 23.84 -31.79
C LYS A 442 27.12 22.41 -32.29
N ILE A 443 26.24 21.48 -31.94
CA ILE A 443 26.35 20.07 -32.30
C ILE A 443 24.98 19.50 -32.63
N GLN A 444 24.89 18.64 -33.63
CA GLN A 444 23.66 17.90 -33.95
C GLN A 444 23.16 17.11 -32.73
N LYS A 445 21.85 16.85 -32.66
CA LYS A 445 21.33 15.82 -31.76
C LYS A 445 21.52 14.44 -32.39
N ILE A 446 21.34 13.40 -31.59
CA ILE A 446 21.34 12.02 -32.09
C ILE A 446 20.26 11.92 -33.19
N PRO A 447 20.60 11.27 -34.33
CA PRO A 447 19.66 11.00 -35.42
C PRO A 447 18.37 10.27 -35.00
#